data_AF-A0A2N7DFU8-F1
#
_entry.id   AF-A0A2N7DFU8-F1
#
_cell.length_a   1.000
_cell.length_b   1.000
_cell.length_c   1.000
_cell.angle_alpha   90.00
_cell.angle_beta   90.00
_cell.angle_gamma   90.00
#
_symmetry.space_group_name_H-M   'P 1'
#
loop_
_entity.id
_entity.type
_entity.pdbx_description
1 polymer ?
#
loop_
_entity_poly.entity_id
_entity_poly.type
_entity_poly.pdbx_seq_one_letter_code
_entity_poly.pdbx_strand_id
1 'polypeptide(L)' 'MSNATTGLVKWFNEEKGFGFITQDNGGADVFVHFRAIASEGFKTLKDGQKVSFEVEQGQKGL' A
#
# COMPACT_ATOMS: atom_id res chain seq x y z
N MET A 1 6.29 2.18 18.58
CA MET A 1 4.85 2.39 18.39
C MET A 1 4.51 1.84 17.01
N SER A 2 3.59 0.90 16.92
CA SER A 2 3.14 0.32 15.65
C SER A 2 2.34 1.37 14.88
N ASN A 3 2.91 1.92 13.80
CA ASN A 3 2.28 2.93 12.93
C ASN A 3 1.31 2.27 11.93
N ALA A 4 0.51 1.32 12.40
CA ALA A 4 -0.48 0.64 11.57
C ALA A 4 -1.55 1.65 11.14
N THR A 5 -1.63 1.89 9.83
CA THR A 5 -2.60 2.74 9.16
C THR A 5 -3.54 1.88 8.32
N THR A 6 -4.72 2.39 8.00
CA THR A 6 -5.65 1.77 7.06
C THR A 6 -5.92 2.69 5.87
N GLY A 7 -6.31 2.08 4.76
CA GLY A 7 -6.62 2.82 3.55
C GLY A 7 -7.23 1.94 2.47
N LEU A 8 -7.52 2.58 1.35
CA LEU A 8 -8.03 1.94 0.13
C LEU A 8 -6.96 1.96 -0.94
N VAL A 9 -6.77 0.83 -1.60
CA VAL A 9 -5.88 0.74 -2.76
C VAL A 9 -6.46 1.63 -3.86
N LYS A 10 -5.72 2.66 -4.24
CA LYS A 10 -6.12 3.61 -5.28
C LYS A 10 -5.96 3.02 -6.66
N TRP A 11 -4.85 2.29 -6.84
CA TRP A 11 -4.59 1.46 -8.02
C TRP A 11 -3.38 0.58 -7.74
N PHE A 12 -3.31 -0.56 -8.43
CA PHE A 12 -2.16 -1.43 -8.40
C PHE A 12 -1.94 -2.01 -9.80
N ASN A 13 -0.72 -1.97 -10.28
CA ASN A 13 -0.34 -2.58 -11.55
C ASN A 13 0.34 -3.92 -11.24
N GLU A 14 -0.35 -5.02 -11.54
CA GLU A 14 0.14 -6.37 -11.27
C GLU A 14 1.36 -6.74 -12.12
N GLU A 15 1.43 -6.25 -13.36
CA GLU A 15 2.54 -6.52 -14.28
C GLU A 15 3.84 -5.84 -13.81
N LYS A 16 3.73 -4.61 -13.31
CA LYS A 16 4.86 -3.85 -12.78
C LYS A 16 5.15 -4.13 -11.30
N GLY A 17 4.17 -4.69 -10.58
CA GLY A 17 4.28 -5.04 -9.16
C GLY A 17 4.30 -3.85 -8.20
N PHE A 18 3.67 -2.73 -8.56
CA PHE A 18 3.56 -1.57 -7.66
C PHE A 18 2.25 -0.83 -7.84
N GLY A 19 1.91 -0.02 -6.83
CA GLY A 19 0.70 0.79 -6.82
C GLY A 19 0.74 1.87 -5.74
N PHE A 20 -0.42 2.43 -5.47
CA PHE A 20 -0.62 3.44 -4.44
C PHE A 20 -1.86 3.14 -3.60
N ILE A 21 -1.81 3.53 -2.34
CA ILE A 21 -2.88 3.38 -1.35
C ILE A 21 -3.24 4.76 -0.82
N THR A 22 -4.51 5.11 -0.88
CA THR A 22 -5.03 6.34 -0.26
C THR A 22 -5.34 6.05 1.21
N GLN A 23 -4.80 6.86 2.11
CA GLN A 23 -4.97 6.68 3.55
C GLN A 23 -6.37 7.13 4.01
N ASP A 24 -7.01 6.37 4.90
CA ASP A 24 -8.34 6.72 5.45
C ASP A 24 -8.31 8.04 6.26
N ASN A 25 -7.14 8.42 6.78
CA ASN A 25 -6.94 9.65 7.55
C ASN A 25 -6.79 10.92 6.69
N GLY A 26 -6.90 10.80 5.35
CA GLY A 26 -6.75 11.92 4.42
C GLY A 26 -5.30 12.38 4.22
N GLY A 27 -4.32 11.56 4.61
CA GLY A 27 -2.91 11.81 4.34
C GLY A 27 -2.52 11.61 2.87
N ALA A 28 -1.22 11.69 2.58
CA ALA A 28 -0.70 11.51 1.24
C ALA A 28 -0.92 10.07 0.73
N ASP A 29 -0.99 9.90 -0.59
CA ASP A 29 -1.02 8.57 -1.18
C ASP A 29 0.30 7.85 -0.87
N VAL A 30 0.20 6.65 -0.33
CA VAL A 30 1.34 5.84 0.09
C VAL A 30 1.72 4.89 -1.03
N PHE A 31 2.99 4.90 -1.41
CA PHE A 31 3.52 3.98 -2.40
C PHE A 31 3.61 2.55 -1.83
N VAL A 32 3.18 1.55 -2.62
CA VAL A 32 3.30 0.14 -2.25
C VAL A 32 3.96 -0.67 -3.36
N HIS A 33 4.87 -1.56 -2.98
CA HIS A 33 5.53 -2.50 -3.87
C HIS A 33 5.16 -3.94 -3.49
N PHE A 34 5.06 -4.84 -4.47
CA PHE A 34 4.59 -6.21 -4.26
C PHE A 34 5.38 -6.97 -3.18
N ARG A 35 6.67 -6.62 -2.99
CA ARG A 35 7.53 -7.22 -1.96
C ARG A 35 7.02 -6.97 -0.54
N ALA A 36 6.37 -5.84 -0.30
CA ALA A 36 5.82 -5.46 1.00
C ALA A 36 4.46 -6.12 1.30
N ILE A 37 3.82 -6.74 0.30
CA ILE A 37 2.55 -7.43 0.50
C ILE A 37 2.80 -8.75 1.23
N ALA A 38 2.22 -8.87 2.42
CA ALA A 38 2.16 -10.11 3.18
C ALA A 38 0.97 -10.95 2.67
N SER A 39 1.24 -11.81 1.68
CA SER A 39 0.28 -12.78 1.15
C SER A 39 1.01 -14.06 0.74
N GLU A 40 0.38 -15.21 0.95
CA GLU A 40 0.86 -16.49 0.45
C GLU A 40 0.39 -16.67 -1.01
N GLY A 41 1.32 -16.69 -1.96
CA GLY A 41 1.03 -16.80 -3.38
C GLY A 41 1.22 -15.49 -4.16
N PHE A 42 0.28 -15.17 -5.05
CA PHE A 42 0.39 -14.00 -5.93
C PHE A 42 0.16 -12.69 -5.15
N LYS A 43 1.21 -11.89 -5.02
CA LYS A 43 1.23 -10.66 -4.23
C LYS A 43 0.64 -9.49 -5.03
N THR A 44 -0.68 -9.44 -5.11
CA THR A 44 -1.43 -8.38 -5.80
C THR A 44 -2.46 -7.69 -4.90
N LEU A 45 -2.89 -6.50 -5.34
CA LEU A 45 -3.95 -5.70 -4.73
C LEU A 45 -4.97 -5.31 -5.79
N LYS A 46 -6.25 -5.22 -5.39
CA LYS A 46 -7.33 -4.75 -6.26
C LYS A 46 -7.65 -3.29 -5.98
N ASP A 47 -8.02 -2.53 -7.00
CA ASP A 47 -8.55 -1.17 -6.83
C ASP A 47 -9.77 -1.19 -5.88
N GLY A 48 -9.82 -0.23 -4.97
CA GLY A 48 -10.83 -0.11 -3.92
C GLY A 48 -10.69 -1.14 -2.78
N GLN A 49 -9.69 -2.02 -2.80
CA GLN A 49 -9.47 -2.99 -1.73
C GLN A 49 -9.06 -2.27 -0.44
N LYS A 50 -9.73 -2.60 0.66
CA LYS A 50 -9.35 -2.11 1.98
C LYS A 50 -8.16 -2.90 2.52
N VAL A 51 -7.13 -2.18 2.96
CA VAL A 51 -5.86 -2.74 3.43
C VAL A 51 -5.41 -2.05 4.71
N SER A 52 -4.64 -2.77 5.52
CA SER A 52 -3.88 -2.19 6.63
C SER A 52 -2.39 -2.36 6.35
N PHE A 53 -1.63 -1.32 6.63
CA PHE A 53 -0.22 -1.22 6.29
C PHE A 53 0.48 -0.31 7.29
N GLU A 54 1.79 -0.49 7.43
CA GLU A 54 2.63 0.42 8.19
C GLU A 54 3.35 1.35 7.22
N VAL A 55 3.30 2.66 7.49
CA VAL A 55 3.99 3.65 6.67
C VAL A 55 5.38 3.87 7.24
N GLU A 56 6.40 3.49 6.47
CA GLU A 56 7.79 3.81 6.77
C GLU A 56 8.22 5.05 5.97
N GLN A 57 8.77 6.06 6.63
CA GLN A 57 9.40 7.20 5.94
C GLN A 57 10.74 6.75 5.32
N GLY A 58 10.68 6.30 4.07
CA GLY A 58 11.87 5.98 3.28
C GLY A 58 12.50 7.22 2.65
N GLN A 59 13.76 7.10 2.17
CA GLN A 59 14.48 8.16 1.44
C GLN A 59 13.78 8.66 0.16
N LYS A 60 12.75 7.97 -0.33
CA LYS A 60 12.03 8.29 -1.57
C LYS A 60 10.65 8.94 -1.36
N GLY A 61 10.28 9.28 -0.13
CA GLY A 61 9.00 9.91 0.21
C GLY A 61 8.10 9.01 1.06
N LEU A 62 6.97 9.61 1.51
CA LEU A 62 5.82 8.91 2.10
C LEU A 62 5.00 8.22 0.99
#